data_AF-A0A9D7Q2B5-F1
#
_entry.id   AF-A0A9D7Q2B5-F1
#
_cell.length_a   1.000
_cell.length_b   1.000
_cell.length_c   1.000
_cell.angle_alpha   90.00
_cell.angle_beta   90.00
_cell.angle_gamma   90.00
#
_symmetry.space_group_name_H-M   'P 1'
#
loop_
_entity.id
_entity.type
_entity.pdbx_description
1 polymer ?
#
loop_
_entity_poly.entity_id
_entity_poly.type
_entity_poly.pdbx_seq_one_letter_code
_entity_poly.pdbx_strand_id
1 'polypeptide(L)'
;MVYKKDESGGGVIFDLGIVLLDLALWFLEFPEVRSVSTQNFNIRTKNVEDSSISLIRTEPGSLIYMESSWAISSERDTFNIEIYCDKGNALINPLRVIKNIDGQSLELKPMMNENRKINFEKSYQNELNHFIGAIKGLNPLLSTVEDSASRLKIIENMYLSAKLNQEVLL
;
A
#
# COMPACT_ATOMS: atom_id res chain seq x y z
N MET A 1 -15.32 -3.01 18.00
CA MET A 1 -14.94 -4.38 17.59
C MET A 1 -13.82 -4.85 18.49
N VAL A 2 -13.88 -6.09 19.00
CA VAL A 2 -12.79 -6.68 19.79
C VAL A 2 -11.91 -7.46 18.83
N TYR A 3 -10.89 -6.81 18.26
CA TYR A 3 -9.87 -7.52 17.50
C TYR A 3 -8.95 -8.25 18.48
N LYS A 4 -8.84 -9.57 18.32
CA LYS A 4 -7.93 -10.40 19.11
C LYS A 4 -6.66 -10.63 18.30
N LYS A 5 -5.54 -10.18 18.85
CA LYS A 5 -4.23 -10.30 18.24
C LYS A 5 -3.89 -11.74 17.82
N ASP A 6 -4.25 -12.71 18.65
CA ASP A 6 -3.96 -14.13 18.41
C ASP A 6 -4.77 -14.72 17.24
N GLU A 7 -5.86 -14.07 16.84
CA GLU A 7 -6.69 -14.50 15.70
C GLU A 7 -6.36 -13.71 14.43
N SER A 8 -6.06 -12.40 14.54
CA SER A 8 -5.83 -11.51 13.40
C SER A 8 -4.37 -11.33 13.00
N GLY A 9 -3.41 -11.74 13.84
CA GLY A 9 -1.97 -11.54 13.62
C GLY A 9 -1.48 -10.10 13.81
N GLY A 10 -2.33 -9.10 13.60
CA GLY A 10 -2.02 -7.69 13.72
C GLY A 10 -3.26 -6.80 13.71
N GLY A 11 -3.03 -5.48 13.66
CA GLY A 11 -4.08 -4.47 13.53
C GLY A 11 -4.14 -3.89 12.12
N VAL A 12 -4.35 -2.58 12.04
CA VAL A 12 -4.56 -1.88 10.76
C VAL A 12 -3.37 -1.95 9.80
N ILE A 13 -2.14 -2.18 10.29
CA ILE A 13 -0.99 -2.41 9.42
C ILE A 13 -1.20 -3.68 8.59
N PHE A 14 -1.64 -4.76 9.24
CA PHE A 14 -1.78 -6.07 8.60
C PHE A 14 -3.04 -6.14 7.73
N ASP A 15 -4.09 -5.42 8.11
CA ASP A 15 -5.36 -5.39 7.40
C ASP A 15 -5.33 -4.45 6.17
N LEU A 16 -4.97 -3.18 6.36
CA LEU A 16 -4.99 -2.17 5.30
C LEU A 16 -3.58 -1.79 4.81
N GLY A 17 -2.62 -1.74 5.74
CA GLY A 17 -1.25 -1.30 5.44
C GLY A 17 -0.53 -2.20 4.43
N ILE A 18 -0.74 -3.51 4.48
CA ILE A 18 -0.08 -4.45 3.54
C ILE A 18 -0.47 -4.20 2.08
N VAL A 19 -1.75 -3.87 1.83
CA VAL A 19 -2.25 -3.58 0.47
C VAL A 19 -1.69 -2.24 -0.03
N LEU A 20 -1.61 -1.24 0.84
CA LEU A 20 -1.01 0.05 0.53
C LEU A 20 0.49 -0.07 0.25
N LEU A 21 1.20 -0.84 1.08
CA LEU A 21 2.63 -1.10 0.93
C LEU A 21 2.92 -1.81 -0.39
N ASP A 22 2.22 -2.91 -0.68
CA ASP A 22 2.44 -3.67 -1.91
C ASP A 22 2.16 -2.82 -3.15
N LEU A 23 1.08 -2.04 -3.16
CA LEU A 23 0.77 -1.15 -4.27
C LEU A 23 1.78 -0.01 -4.44
N ALA A 24 2.25 0.58 -3.34
CA ALA A 24 3.29 1.61 -3.37
C ALA A 24 4.61 1.04 -3.92
N LEU A 25 5.02 -0.15 -3.48
CA LEU A 25 6.20 -0.82 -4.02
C LEU A 25 6.03 -1.18 -5.49
N TRP A 26 4.84 -1.64 -5.91
CA TRP A 26 4.54 -1.95 -7.30
C TRP A 26 4.70 -0.72 -8.21
N PHE A 27 4.22 0.45 -7.78
CA PHE A 27 4.40 1.71 -8.52
C PHE A 27 5.86 2.14 -8.65
N LEU A 28 6.72 1.71 -7.72
CA LEU A 28 8.15 1.99 -7.72
C LEU A 28 8.98 0.86 -8.35
N GLU A 29 8.34 -0.13 -8.98
CA GLU A 29 8.99 -1.31 -9.56
C GLU A 29 9.75 -2.17 -8.52
N PHE A 30 9.18 -2.28 -7.32
CA PHE A 30 9.67 -3.09 -6.20
C PHE A 30 11.13 -2.81 -5.82
N PRO A 31 11.46 -1.57 -5.40
CA PRO A 31 12.81 -1.22 -5.00
C PRO A 31 13.21 -1.93 -3.70
N GLU A 32 14.51 -2.02 -3.43
CA GLU A 32 15.00 -2.51 -2.14
C GLU A 32 14.55 -1.56 -1.03
N VAL A 33 14.00 -2.07 0.07
CA VAL A 33 13.68 -1.26 1.26
C VAL A 33 14.89 -1.24 2.18
N ARG A 34 15.36 -0.03 2.54
CA ARG A 34 16.55 0.20 3.36
C ARG A 34 16.22 0.40 4.83
N SER A 35 15.14 1.11 5.12
CA SER A 35 14.74 1.38 6.50
C SER A 35 13.26 1.68 6.64
N VAL A 36 12.75 1.46 7.85
CA VAL A 36 11.39 1.77 8.26
C VAL A 36 11.38 2.50 9.59
N SER A 37 10.55 3.53 9.69
CA SER A 37 10.24 4.24 10.94
C SER A 37 8.72 4.28 11.10
N THR A 38 8.19 3.59 12.10
CA THR A 38 6.74 3.41 12.28
C THR A 38 6.30 3.83 13.67
N GLN A 39 5.15 4.51 13.76
CA GLN A 39 4.45 4.81 15.00
C GLN A 39 3.05 4.19 14.96
N ASN A 40 2.72 3.42 15.98
CA ASN A 40 1.41 2.80 16.14
C ASN A 40 0.58 3.49 17.23
N PHE A 41 -0.74 3.47 17.06
CA PHE A 41 -1.71 3.99 18.01
C PHE A 41 -2.85 2.98 18.23
N ASN A 42 -3.40 3.01 19.43
CA ASN A 42 -4.50 2.14 19.88
C ASN A 42 -5.60 3.03 20.48
N ILE A 43 -6.24 3.85 19.65
CA ILE A 43 -7.19 4.88 20.08
C ILE A 43 -8.53 4.26 20.52
N ARG A 44 -9.04 3.32 19.73
CA ARG A 44 -10.34 2.63 19.89
C ARG A 44 -10.21 1.15 20.21
N THR A 45 -9.02 0.58 20.08
CA THR A 45 -8.71 -0.83 20.27
C THR A 45 -7.76 -1.04 21.45
N LYS A 46 -7.72 -2.26 22.01
CA LYS A 46 -6.88 -2.58 23.19
C LYS A 46 -5.65 -3.45 22.89
N ASN A 47 -5.74 -4.33 21.89
CA ASN A 47 -4.77 -5.42 21.71
C ASN A 47 -3.94 -5.31 20.43
N VAL A 48 -4.42 -4.55 19.46
CA VAL A 48 -3.81 -4.35 18.13
C VAL A 48 -3.93 -2.87 17.79
N GLU A 49 -3.02 -2.33 16.99
CA GLU A 49 -3.04 -0.94 16.56
C GLU A 49 -4.23 -0.67 15.62
N ASP A 50 -4.92 0.45 15.82
CA ASP A 50 -6.02 0.89 14.96
C ASP A 50 -5.65 2.10 14.10
N SER A 51 -4.47 2.68 14.32
CA SER A 51 -3.86 3.65 13.43
C SER A 51 -2.35 3.42 13.39
N SER A 52 -1.75 3.57 12.22
CA SER A 52 -0.31 3.50 12.04
C SER A 52 0.16 4.53 11.02
N ILE A 53 1.29 5.16 11.32
CA ILE A 53 1.99 6.08 10.43
C ILE A 53 3.39 5.52 10.23
N SER A 54 3.81 5.39 8.97
CA SER A 54 5.10 4.79 8.61
C SER A 54 5.83 5.62 7.56
N LEU A 55 7.15 5.70 7.74
CA LEU A 55 8.08 6.27 6.78
C LEU A 55 9.06 5.18 6.34
N ILE A 56 9.09 4.89 5.04
CA ILE A 56 9.85 3.78 4.46
C ILE A 56 10.81 4.34 3.42
N ARG A 57 12.10 4.08 3.59
CA ARG A 57 13.15 4.52 2.65
C ARG A 57 13.55 3.35 1.77
N THR A 58 13.61 3.61 0.47
CA THR A 58 14.01 2.62 -0.53
C THR A 58 15.33 2.98 -1.19
N GLU A 59 15.90 2.02 -1.92
CA GLU A 59 17.02 2.21 -2.82
C GLU A 59 16.57 1.87 -4.25
N PRO A 60 16.71 2.80 -5.22
CA PRO A 60 17.39 4.09 -5.13
C PRO A 60 16.48 5.25 -4.67
N GLY A 61 16.67 5.69 -3.42
CA GLY A 61 16.31 7.03 -2.93
C GLY A 61 14.83 7.43 -2.86
N SER A 62 13.86 6.52 -3.04
CA SER A 62 12.45 6.89 -2.89
C SER A 62 12.00 6.84 -1.42
N LEU A 63 11.00 7.65 -1.09
CA LEU A 63 10.42 7.75 0.24
C LEU A 63 8.93 7.45 0.17
N ILE A 64 8.48 6.44 0.90
CA ILE A 64 7.06 6.13 1.04
C ILE A 64 6.60 6.64 2.40
N TYR A 65 5.66 7.58 2.39
CA TYR A 65 4.87 7.95 3.57
C TYR A 65 3.55 7.19 3.49
N MET A 66 3.23 6.45 4.56
CA MET A 66 2.01 5.65 4.62
C MET A 66 1.27 5.90 5.91
N GLU A 67 -0.04 6.04 5.80
CA GLU A 67 -0.97 6.14 6.91
C GLU A 67 -2.10 5.13 6.71
N SER A 68 -2.41 4.37 7.75
CA SER A 68 -3.56 3.46 7.77
C SER A 68 -4.29 3.60 9.10
N SER A 69 -5.63 3.68 9.05
CA SER A 69 -6.44 3.87 10.26
C SER A 69 -7.85 3.31 10.13
N TRP A 70 -8.33 2.67 11.21
CA TRP A 70 -9.74 2.37 11.48
C TRP A 70 -10.40 3.41 12.39
N ALA A 71 -9.60 4.29 13.00
CA ALA A 71 -10.03 5.19 14.07
C ALA A 71 -10.26 6.64 13.62
N ILE A 72 -9.71 7.03 12.47
CA ILE A 72 -9.91 8.37 11.91
C ILE A 72 -11.34 8.48 11.38
N SER A 73 -12.08 9.45 11.90
CA SER A 73 -13.41 9.77 11.40
C SER A 73 -13.27 10.61 10.12
N SER A 74 -13.61 10.02 8.98
CA SER A 74 -13.72 10.72 7.70
C SER A 74 -15.17 10.68 7.22
N GLU A 75 -15.55 11.61 6.33
CA GLU A 75 -16.89 11.60 5.71
C GLU A 75 -17.12 10.34 4.85
N ARG A 76 -16.04 9.73 4.36
CA ARG A 76 -16.02 8.55 3.49
C ARG A 76 -14.74 7.77 3.72
N ASP A 77 -14.79 6.46 3.49
CA ASP A 77 -13.57 5.64 3.41
C ASP A 77 -12.67 6.15 2.29
N THR A 78 -11.39 6.35 2.62
CA THR A 78 -10.39 6.87 1.68
C THR A 78 -9.33 5.81 1.41
N PHE A 79 -8.97 5.72 0.13
CA PHE A 79 -7.84 4.94 -0.37
C PHE A 79 -7.28 5.75 -1.51
N ASN A 80 -6.10 6.30 -1.32
CA ASN A 80 -5.48 7.20 -2.28
C ASN A 80 -3.97 6.98 -2.21
N ILE A 81 -3.31 7.08 -3.36
CA ILE A 81 -1.86 7.10 -3.47
C ILE A 81 -1.49 8.34 -4.27
N GLU A 82 -0.55 9.10 -3.75
CA GLU A 82 0.01 10.27 -4.42
C GLU A 82 1.50 10.01 -4.66
N ILE A 83 1.92 10.13 -5.91
CA ILE A 83 3.28 9.82 -6.37
C ILE A 83 3.86 11.10 -6.92
N TYR A 84 5.03 11.51 -6.43
CA TYR A 84 5.71 12.71 -6.87
C TYR A 84 7.07 12.35 -7.48
N CYS A 85 7.31 12.79 -8.70
CA CYS A 85 8.49 12.50 -9.50
C CYS A 85 9.09 13.79 -10.09
N ASP A 86 10.28 13.67 -10.67
CA ASP A 86 10.99 14.77 -11.36
C ASP A 86 10.20 15.36 -12.55
N LYS A 87 9.43 14.52 -13.26
CA LYS A 87 8.68 14.88 -14.47
C LYS A 87 7.19 15.09 -14.25
N GLY A 88 6.73 15.07 -13.01
CA GLY A 88 5.30 15.22 -12.70
C GLY A 88 4.86 14.38 -11.51
N ASN A 89 3.55 14.20 -11.38
CA ASN A 89 2.95 13.48 -10.28
C ASN A 89 1.70 12.71 -10.71
N ALA A 90 1.35 11.67 -9.96
CA ALA A 90 0.15 10.87 -10.19
C ALA A 90 -0.66 10.77 -8.91
N LEU A 91 -1.98 10.73 -9.06
CA LEU A 91 -2.92 10.48 -7.98
C LEU A 91 -3.76 9.27 -8.35
N ILE A 92 -3.99 8.38 -7.40
CA ILE A 92 -4.81 7.18 -7.56
C ILE A 92 -6.11 7.36 -6.76
N ASN A 93 -7.22 6.89 -7.34
CA ASN A 93 -8.58 6.96 -6.78
C ASN A 93 -9.11 8.40 -6.55
N PRO A 94 -9.41 9.15 -7.64
CA PRO A 94 -9.39 8.75 -9.04
C PRO A 94 -8.02 8.91 -9.70
N LEU A 95 -7.75 8.12 -10.76
CA LEU A 95 -6.51 8.20 -11.52
C LEU A 95 -6.39 9.58 -12.21
N ARG A 96 -5.36 10.33 -11.83
CA ARG A 96 -4.94 11.58 -12.48
C ARG A 96 -3.44 11.57 -12.65
N VAL A 97 -2.96 11.94 -13.83
CA VAL A 97 -1.52 12.05 -14.11
C VAL A 97 -1.24 13.47 -14.56
N ILE A 98 -0.32 14.14 -13.88
CA ILE A 98 0.13 15.48 -14.22
C ILE A 98 1.57 15.35 -14.71
N LYS A 99 1.82 15.77 -15.96
CA LYS A 99 3.14 15.72 -16.58
C LYS A 99 3.67 17.13 -16.79
N ASN A 100 4.90 17.38 -16.39
CA ASN A 100 5.59 18.64 -16.65
C ASN A 100 6.37 18.53 -17.97
N ILE A 101 6.05 19.41 -18.93
CA ILE A 101 6.69 19.50 -20.25
C ILE A 101 7.07 20.96 -20.47
N ASP A 102 8.37 21.24 -20.61
CA ASP A 102 8.90 22.58 -20.91
C ASP A 102 8.35 23.69 -19.99
N GLY A 103 8.23 23.41 -18.69
CA GLY A 103 7.72 24.35 -17.69
C GLY A 103 6.19 24.49 -17.61
N GLN A 104 5.45 23.71 -18.41
CA GLN A 104 3.99 23.65 -18.38
C GLN A 104 3.50 22.31 -17.82
N SER A 105 2.43 22.34 -17.02
CA SER A 105 1.79 21.14 -16.49
C SER A 105 0.61 20.72 -17.38
N LEU A 106 0.65 19.49 -17.88
CA LEU A 106 -0.43 18.86 -18.63
C LEU A 106 -1.10 17.80 -17.75
N GLU A 107 -2.40 17.97 -17.49
CA GLU A 107 -3.20 17.01 -16.74
C GLU A 107 -3.87 16.00 -17.70
N LEU A 108 -3.63 14.72 -17.44
CA LEU A 108 -4.23 13.57 -18.13
C LEU A 108 -5.22 12.90 -17.17
N LYS A 109 -6.50 12.92 -17.57
CA LYS A 109 -7.59 12.22 -16.88
C LYS A 109 -8.10 11.10 -17.77
N PRO A 110 -7.70 9.84 -17.54
CA PRO A 110 -8.24 8.74 -18.31
C PRO A 110 -9.76 8.65 -18.09
N MET A 111 -10.51 8.45 -19.17
CA MET A 111 -11.94 8.20 -19.09
C MET A 111 -12.16 6.80 -18.52
N MET A 112 -12.30 6.72 -17.20
CA MET A 112 -12.63 5.48 -16.51
C MET A 112 -14.13 5.44 -16.18
N ASN A 113 -14.68 4.24 -16.11
CA ASN A 113 -16.01 4.06 -15.55
C ASN A 113 -15.95 4.47 -14.07
N GLU A 114 -16.70 5.49 -13.66
CA GLU A 114 -16.67 5.98 -12.28
C GLU A 114 -17.41 5.06 -11.29
N ASN A 115 -18.07 4.00 -11.79
CA ASN A 115 -18.76 3.03 -10.96
C ASN A 115 -17.74 2.11 -10.25
N ARG A 116 -17.40 2.50 -9.01
CA ARG A 116 -16.47 1.77 -8.13
C ARG A 116 -16.83 0.30 -7.98
N LYS A 117 -18.12 -0.04 -7.88
CA LYS A 117 -18.57 -1.43 -7.71
C LYS A 117 -18.20 -2.28 -8.94
N ILE A 118 -18.48 -1.77 -10.13
CA ILE A 118 -18.15 -2.46 -11.38
C ILE A 118 -16.63 -2.62 -11.53
N ASN A 119 -15.85 -1.60 -11.20
CA ASN A 119 -14.40 -1.68 -11.29
C ASN A 119 -13.82 -2.71 -10.31
N PHE A 120 -14.34 -2.76 -9.08
CA PHE A 120 -13.95 -3.74 -8.07
C PHE A 120 -14.28 -5.17 -8.52
N GLU A 121 -15.50 -5.42 -9.01
CA GLU A 121 -15.89 -6.74 -9.51
C GLU A 121 -14.99 -7.18 -10.68
N LYS A 122 -14.65 -6.26 -11.59
CA LYS A 122 -13.72 -6.53 -12.69
C LYS A 122 -12.29 -6.80 -12.21
N SER A 123 -11.77 -6.05 -11.24
CA SER A 123 -10.42 -6.28 -10.73
C SER A 123 -10.31 -7.65 -10.07
N TYR A 124 -11.30 -8.02 -9.26
CA TYR A 124 -11.36 -9.33 -8.62
C TYR A 124 -11.49 -10.47 -9.65
N GLN A 125 -12.33 -10.30 -10.68
CA GLN A 125 -12.45 -11.27 -11.75
C GLN A 125 -11.12 -11.44 -12.53
N ASN A 126 -10.38 -10.35 -12.76
CA ASN A 126 -9.08 -10.40 -13.41
C ASN A 126 -8.04 -11.15 -12.57
N GLU A 127 -8.05 -10.95 -11.25
CA GLU A 127 -7.19 -11.68 -10.30
C GLU A 127 -7.45 -13.19 -10.37
N LEU A 128 -8.73 -13.61 -10.32
CA LEU A 128 -9.11 -15.03 -10.44
C LEU A 128 -8.72 -15.62 -11.80
N ASN A 129 -8.96 -14.87 -12.88
CA ASN A 129 -8.57 -15.30 -14.23
C ASN A 129 -7.06 -15.46 -14.35
N HIS A 130 -6.28 -14.55 -13.78
CA HIS A 130 -4.83 -14.62 -13.74
C HIS A 130 -4.37 -15.88 -12.97
N PHE A 131 -4.92 -16.13 -11.78
CA PHE A 131 -4.61 -17.30 -10.97
C PHE A 131 -4.88 -18.61 -11.72
N ILE A 132 -6.08 -18.75 -12.30
CA ILE A 132 -6.45 -19.93 -13.11
C ILE A 132 -5.53 -20.06 -14.33
N GLY A 133 -5.19 -18.94 -14.98
CA GLY A 133 -4.27 -18.91 -16.12
C GLY A 133 -2.86 -19.37 -15.75
N ALA A 134 -2.34 -18.95 -14.60
CA ALA A 134 -1.03 -19.37 -14.09
C ALA A 134 -1.00 -20.89 -13.82
N ILE A 135 -2.04 -21.45 -13.18
CA ILE A 135 -2.17 -22.90 -12.96
C ILE A 135 -2.17 -23.67 -14.29
N LYS A 136 -2.82 -23.13 -15.31
CA LYS A 136 -2.89 -23.73 -16.66
C LYS A 136 -1.63 -23.49 -17.50
N GLY A 137 -0.64 -22.77 -17.00
CA GLY A 137 0.57 -22.40 -17.74
C GLY A 137 0.33 -21.38 -18.87
N LEU A 138 -0.78 -20.64 -18.82
CA LEU A 138 -1.13 -19.62 -19.82
C LEU A 138 -0.48 -18.26 -19.52
N ASN A 139 -0.17 -17.99 -18.25
CA ASN A 139 0.43 -16.74 -17.78
C ASN A 139 1.61 -17.05 -16.83
N PRO A 140 2.66 -16.21 -16.77
CA PRO A 140 3.62 -16.26 -15.67
C PRO A 140 2.95 -15.89 -14.35
N LEU A 141 3.47 -16.41 -13.23
CA LEU A 141 3.02 -16.03 -11.90
C LEU A 141 3.59 -14.64 -11.55
N LEU A 142 2.73 -13.62 -11.47
CA LEU A 142 3.13 -12.23 -11.19
C LEU A 142 3.30 -11.88 -9.70
N SER A 143 2.73 -12.68 -8.79
CA SER A 143 2.86 -12.48 -7.34
C SER A 143 3.15 -13.82 -6.69
N THR A 144 4.42 -14.02 -6.35
CA THR A 144 4.93 -15.28 -5.81
C THR A 144 4.78 -15.35 -4.29
N VAL A 145 5.01 -16.52 -3.71
CA VAL A 145 5.06 -16.67 -2.24
C VAL A 145 6.28 -15.92 -1.69
N GLU A 146 7.38 -15.93 -2.43
CA GLU A 146 8.62 -15.21 -2.12
C GLU A 146 8.39 -13.70 -2.11
N ASP A 147 7.63 -13.19 -3.09
CA ASP A 147 7.18 -11.79 -3.07
C ASP A 147 6.40 -11.49 -1.80
N SER A 148 5.37 -12.28 -1.52
CA SER A 148 4.53 -12.10 -0.32
C SER A 148 5.36 -12.12 0.97
N ALA A 149 6.31 -13.05 1.09
CA ALA A 149 7.21 -13.16 2.23
C ALA A 149 8.11 -11.92 2.38
N SER A 150 8.60 -11.34 1.28
CA SER A 150 9.39 -10.12 1.33
C SER A 150 8.59 -8.91 1.83
N ARG A 151 7.30 -8.79 1.47
CA ARG A 151 6.41 -7.71 1.97
C ARG A 151 6.11 -7.91 3.45
N LEU A 152 5.87 -9.16 3.87
CA LEU A 152 5.70 -9.49 5.29
C LEU A 152 6.93 -9.15 6.12
N LYS A 153 8.15 -9.36 5.60
CA LYS A 153 9.38 -8.95 6.29
C LYS A 153 9.44 -7.43 6.53
N ILE A 154 8.96 -6.62 5.59
CA ILE A 154 8.87 -5.16 5.77
C ILE A 154 7.86 -4.82 6.87
N ILE A 155 6.69 -5.46 6.85
CA ILE A 155 5.64 -5.30 7.88
C ILE A 155 6.16 -5.68 9.27
N GLU A 156 6.91 -6.79 9.40
CA GLU A 156 7.55 -7.19 10.65
C GLU A 156 8.53 -6.13 11.16
N ASN A 157 9.31 -5.52 10.27
CA ASN A 157 10.23 -4.44 10.64
C ASN A 157 9.49 -3.15 11.02
N MET A 158 8.32 -2.87 10.42
CA MET A 158 7.45 -1.77 10.86
C MET A 158 6.95 -1.99 12.29
N TYR A 159 6.50 -3.21 12.62
CA TYR A 159 6.16 -3.56 14.00
C TYR A 159 7.34 -3.46 14.96
N LEU A 160 8.53 -3.89 14.52
CA LEU A 160 9.75 -3.79 15.31
C LEU A 160 10.13 -2.32 15.57
N SER A 161 10.06 -1.47 14.55
CA SER A 161 10.30 -0.03 14.65
C SER A 161 9.35 0.62 15.65
N ALA A 162 8.04 0.34 15.55
CA ALA A 162 7.04 0.85 16.48
C ALA A 162 7.29 0.38 17.93
N LYS A 163 7.70 -0.87 18.11
CA LYS A 163 8.01 -1.43 19.44
C LYS A 163 9.25 -0.79 20.06
N LEU A 164 10.27 -0.53 19.25
CA LEU A 164 11.54 0.04 19.71
C LEU A 164 11.52 1.57 19.76
N ASN A 165 10.50 2.21 19.18
CA ASN A 165 10.39 3.66 19.02
C ASN A 165 11.62 4.28 18.33
N GLN A 166 12.11 3.60 17.29
CA GLN A 166 13.27 4.02 16.50
C GLN A 166 13.18 3.47 15.07
N GLU A 167 13.94 4.07 14.17
CA GLU A 167 14.13 3.56 12.82
C GLU A 167 14.86 2.20 12.84
N VAL A 168 14.43 1.28 11.97
CA VAL A 168 15.00 -0.05 11.79
C VAL A 168 15.53 -0.18 10.36
N LEU A 169 16.75 -0.66 10.21
CA LEU A 169 17.39 -0.98 8.93
C LEU A 169 17.04 -2.40 8.49
N LEU A 170 16.88 -2.62 7.18
CA LEU A 170 16.54 -3.91 6.58
C LEU A 170 17.73 -4.59 5.88
#